data_AF-A0A1Q5LE46-F1
#
_entry.id   AF-A0A1Q5LE46-F1
#
_cell.length_a   1.000
_cell.length_b   1.000
_cell.length_c   1.000
_cell.angle_alpha   90.00
_cell.angle_beta   90.00
_cell.angle_gamma   90.00
#
_symmetry.space_group_name_H-M   'P 1'
#
loop_
_entity.id
_entity.type
_entity.pdbx_description
1 polymer ?
#
loop_
_entity_poly.entity_id
_entity_poly.type
_entity_poly.pdbx_seq_one_letter_code
_entity_poly.pdbx_strand_id
1 'polypeptide(L)'
;MLRRSGLIGTLIGLLAFLLWAPAPASAASDGACAVRAPGASAAAERAVEAACAQVAAGVWYTWGGGHGPKPGPTYGQVDPTDPASEHDPERLGFDCSGLVRYAYAEATGSDILNGVASAQYYTHRAAERFTAAQGLAPLVPGDLLVWGTSQKLHHIALYLGAGTMVEARQSGTKLMVSDVRLNGGYYGAVRVDPGPVTGHVFQTWGTGVWTKAEPSTKAARVYAFPGPTTIRVQCQKHAETVTSDGYTNDAWSYLPDYRAWVTNIYIQGPARLAGVPTCSS
;
A
#
# COMPACT_ATOMS: atom_id res chain seq x y z
N MET A 1 -51.85 -73.89 39.76
CA MET A 1 -51.98 -73.49 38.35
C MET A 1 -51.27 -72.17 38.12
N LEU A 2 -50.40 -72.16 37.10
CA LEU A 2 -49.77 -71.08 36.30
C LEU A 2 -49.68 -69.64 36.88
N ARG A 3 -48.49 -69.04 37.08
CA ARG A 3 -47.43 -68.53 36.16
C ARG A 3 -47.61 -67.08 35.66
N ARG A 4 -46.54 -66.29 35.90
CA ARG A 4 -45.97 -65.14 35.13
C ARG A 4 -46.57 -63.74 35.38
N SER A 5 -45.86 -62.61 35.30
CA SER A 5 -44.44 -62.18 35.26
C SER A 5 -44.45 -60.68 34.87
N GLY A 6 -43.46 -59.88 35.33
CA GLY A 6 -43.01 -58.62 34.69
C GLY A 6 -43.02 -57.39 35.62
N LEU A 7 -41.93 -57.00 36.31
CA LEU A 7 -40.76 -56.17 35.88
C LEU A 7 -41.19 -54.79 35.35
N ILE A 8 -41.19 -53.74 36.18
CA ILE A 8 -40.08 -52.78 36.46
C ILE A 8 -39.45 -52.20 35.19
N GLY A 9 -39.61 -50.88 35.00
CA GLY A 9 -38.86 -50.11 34.02
C GLY A 9 -39.45 -48.73 33.72
N THR A 10 -39.45 -47.81 34.69
CA THR A 10 -39.70 -46.38 34.44
C THR A 10 -38.46 -45.76 33.78
N LEU A 11 -38.51 -45.52 32.46
CA LEU A 11 -37.52 -44.69 31.76
C LEU A 11 -37.82 -43.21 32.03
N ILE A 12 -36.95 -42.54 32.79
CA ILE A 12 -36.87 -41.08 32.84
C ILE A 12 -35.95 -40.65 31.69
N GLY A 13 -36.54 -40.18 30.59
CA GLY A 13 -35.80 -39.53 29.52
C GLY A 13 -35.44 -38.10 29.91
N LEU A 14 -34.20 -37.87 30.34
CA LEU A 14 -33.63 -36.53 30.47
C LEU A 14 -33.34 -35.97 29.07
N LEU A 15 -34.26 -35.14 28.55
CA LEU A 15 -34.02 -34.30 27.38
C LEU A 15 -33.16 -33.10 27.82
N ALA A 16 -31.85 -33.16 27.58
CA ALA A 16 -30.99 -32.00 27.67
C ALA A 16 -31.20 -31.14 26.40
N PHE A 17 -32.08 -30.14 26.49
CA PHE A 17 -32.14 -29.07 25.49
C PHE A 17 -30.88 -28.20 25.63
N LEU A 18 -29.88 -28.47 24.81
CA LEU A 18 -28.79 -27.54 24.54
C LEU A 18 -29.38 -26.34 23.79
N LEU A 19 -29.72 -25.29 24.54
CA LEU A 19 -30.01 -23.97 24.00
C LEU A 19 -28.72 -23.41 23.40
N TRP A 20 -28.50 -23.66 22.11
CA TRP A 20 -27.53 -22.90 21.34
C TRP A 20 -28.08 -21.49 21.16
N ALA A 21 -27.75 -20.60 22.11
CA ALA A 21 -27.92 -19.18 21.90
C ALA A 21 -26.94 -18.76 20.80
N PRO A 22 -27.38 -18.17 19.67
CA PRO A 22 -26.46 -17.50 18.78
C PRO A 22 -25.79 -16.39 19.60
N ALA A 23 -24.46 -16.39 19.64
CA ALA A 23 -23.71 -15.27 20.19
C ALA A 23 -24.22 -13.99 19.51
N PRO A 24 -24.46 -12.90 20.26
CA PRO A 24 -24.80 -11.64 19.62
C PRO A 24 -23.64 -11.29 18.70
N ALA A 25 -23.90 -11.22 17.39
CA ALA A 25 -22.97 -10.59 16.48
C ALA A 25 -22.84 -9.14 16.97
N SER A 26 -21.70 -8.80 17.56
CA SER A 26 -21.38 -7.39 17.82
C SER A 26 -21.51 -6.66 16.50
N ALA A 27 -22.52 -5.80 16.39
CA ALA A 27 -22.57 -4.82 15.34
C ALA A 27 -21.27 -4.01 15.44
N ALA A 28 -20.38 -4.17 14.47
CA ALA A 28 -19.23 -3.30 14.32
C ALA A 28 -19.78 -1.86 14.32
N SER A 29 -19.27 -1.00 15.21
CA SER A 29 -19.73 0.38 15.19
C SER A 29 -19.41 0.96 13.82
N ASP A 30 -20.39 1.62 13.19
CA ASP A 30 -20.26 2.17 11.84
C ASP A 30 -19.07 3.14 11.69
N GLY A 31 -18.46 3.58 12.80
CA GLY A 31 -17.24 4.41 12.86
C GLY A 31 -15.94 3.73 13.31
N ALA A 32 -15.90 2.42 13.62
CA ALA A 32 -14.66 1.75 14.04
C ALA A 32 -13.67 1.58 12.88
N CYS A 33 -12.39 1.84 13.12
CA CYS A 33 -11.35 1.51 12.16
C CYS A 33 -11.21 -0.02 12.07
N ALA A 34 -11.48 -0.59 10.90
CA ALA A 34 -11.36 -2.02 10.61
C ALA A 34 -11.38 -2.26 9.09
N VAL A 35 -11.12 -3.50 8.67
CA VAL A 35 -11.40 -3.98 7.31
C VAL A 35 -12.91 -3.96 7.06
N ARG A 36 -13.35 -3.29 5.99
CA ARG A 36 -14.76 -2.99 5.67
C ARG A 36 -15.23 -3.53 4.32
N ALA A 37 -14.41 -4.33 3.63
CA ALA A 37 -14.79 -5.02 2.40
C ALA A 37 -14.01 -6.35 2.25
N PRO A 38 -14.51 -7.33 1.50
CA PRO A 38 -13.76 -8.54 1.20
C PRO A 38 -12.68 -8.30 0.13
N GLY A 39 -11.83 -9.30 -0.10
CA GLY A 39 -10.88 -9.35 -1.23
C GLY A 39 -9.46 -8.86 -0.92
N ALA A 40 -9.22 -8.36 0.31
CA ALA A 40 -7.88 -8.07 0.78
C ALA A 40 -7.05 -9.36 0.93
N SER A 41 -5.74 -9.25 0.75
CA SER A 41 -4.83 -10.31 1.16
C SER A 41 -4.68 -10.34 2.67
N ALA A 42 -4.29 -11.48 3.25
CA ALA A 42 -4.06 -11.59 4.69
C ALA A 42 -3.02 -10.57 5.22
N ALA A 43 -2.04 -10.19 4.41
CA ALA A 43 -1.07 -9.14 4.79
C ALA A 43 -1.70 -7.75 4.73
N ALA A 44 -2.56 -7.48 3.74
CA ALA A 44 -3.28 -6.21 3.65
C ALA A 44 -4.27 -6.04 4.82
N GLU A 45 -4.96 -7.11 5.23
CA GLU A 45 -5.82 -7.13 6.41
C GLU A 45 -5.02 -6.81 7.68
N ARG A 46 -3.88 -7.47 7.91
CA ARG A 46 -2.98 -7.16 9.03
C ARG A 46 -2.45 -5.73 9.00
N ALA A 47 -2.16 -5.18 7.83
CA ALA A 47 -1.72 -3.78 7.72
C ALA A 47 -2.84 -2.82 8.13
N VAL A 48 -4.07 -3.07 7.69
CA VAL A 48 -5.25 -2.31 8.14
C VAL A 48 -5.44 -2.43 9.65
N GLU A 49 -5.36 -3.64 10.22
CA GLU A 49 -5.46 -3.86 11.66
C GLU A 49 -4.39 -3.10 12.44
N ALA A 50 -3.13 -3.14 11.98
CA ALA A 50 -2.02 -2.42 12.60
C ALA A 50 -2.24 -0.89 12.58
N ALA A 51 -2.69 -0.33 11.46
CA ALA A 51 -3.03 1.10 11.38
C ALA A 51 -4.21 1.46 12.30
N CYS A 52 -5.24 0.62 12.33
CA CYS A 52 -6.42 0.82 13.16
C CYS A 52 -6.12 0.70 14.66
N ALA A 53 -5.16 -0.13 15.07
CA ALA A 53 -4.69 -0.17 16.45
C ALA A 53 -4.09 1.18 16.89
N GLN A 54 -3.41 1.90 16.00
CA GLN A 54 -2.88 3.24 16.29
C GLN A 54 -3.99 4.29 16.41
N VAL A 55 -5.05 4.19 15.60
CA VAL A 55 -6.28 5.00 15.76
C VAL A 55 -6.92 4.75 17.12
N ALA A 56 -7.09 3.47 17.51
CA ALA A 56 -7.69 3.09 18.79
C ALA A 56 -6.86 3.55 19.99
N ALA A 57 -5.53 3.55 19.87
CA ALA A 57 -4.61 4.09 20.87
C ALA A 57 -4.64 5.64 20.93
N GLY A 58 -5.36 6.31 20.03
CA GLY A 58 -5.48 7.76 19.99
C GLY A 58 -4.15 8.45 19.67
N VAL A 59 -3.32 7.81 18.83
CA VAL A 59 -2.02 8.32 18.40
C VAL A 59 -2.18 9.60 17.61
N TRP A 60 -1.23 10.52 17.79
CA TRP A 60 -1.22 11.80 17.12
C TRP A 60 -0.74 11.69 15.67
N TYR A 61 -1.24 12.58 14.82
CA TYR A 61 -0.45 13.01 13.69
C TYR A 61 0.77 13.78 14.19
N THR A 62 1.91 13.61 13.52
CA THR A 62 3.05 14.50 13.68
C THR A 62 3.85 14.58 12.38
N TRP A 63 4.18 15.79 11.91
CA TRP A 63 4.88 15.99 10.64
C TRP A 63 6.28 15.36 10.64
N GLY A 64 6.57 14.47 9.70
CA GLY A 64 7.80 13.68 9.65
C GLY A 64 7.83 12.48 10.62
N GLY A 65 6.74 12.24 11.36
CA GLY A 65 6.61 11.11 12.27
C GLY A 65 6.61 9.77 11.55
N GLY A 66 7.21 8.73 12.14
CA GLY A 66 7.25 7.38 11.56
C GLY A 66 8.48 7.09 10.70
N HIS A 67 9.41 8.05 10.59
CA HIS A 67 10.57 7.98 9.70
C HIS A 67 11.91 7.74 10.43
N GLY A 68 11.85 7.20 11.66
CA GLY A 68 13.05 6.75 12.38
C GLY A 68 13.77 5.56 11.72
N PRO A 69 14.93 5.13 12.26
CA PRO A 69 15.71 4.01 11.73
C PRO A 69 14.95 2.68 11.63
N LYS A 70 13.91 2.52 12.45
CA LYS A 70 12.96 1.40 12.40
C LYS A 70 11.53 1.94 12.24
N PRO A 71 10.61 1.18 11.59
CA PRO A 71 9.20 1.52 11.58
C PRO A 71 8.63 1.63 12.99
N GLY A 72 7.73 2.59 13.21
CA GLY A 72 7.13 2.89 14.52
C GLY A 72 7.01 4.39 14.76
N PRO A 73 6.23 4.83 15.76
CA PRO A 73 5.95 6.24 15.97
C PRO A 73 7.21 6.98 16.41
N THR A 74 7.38 8.20 15.92
CA THR A 74 8.49 9.10 16.32
C THR A 74 7.95 10.49 16.60
N TYR A 75 8.73 11.33 17.27
CA TYR A 75 8.44 12.76 17.32
C TYR A 75 8.69 13.37 15.95
N GLY A 76 7.87 14.37 15.60
CA GLY A 76 7.96 15.09 14.34
C GLY A 76 8.77 16.37 14.46
N GLN A 77 8.52 17.27 13.51
CA GLN A 77 9.16 18.57 13.41
C GLN A 77 8.14 19.62 12.97
N VAL A 78 8.41 20.89 13.24
CA VAL A 78 7.57 22.00 12.74
C VAL A 78 7.68 22.06 11.22
N ASP A 79 6.54 22.01 10.53
CA ASP A 79 6.43 22.42 9.13
C ASP A 79 6.25 23.94 9.09
N PRO A 80 7.22 24.71 8.55
CA PRO A 80 7.11 26.17 8.49
C PRO A 80 5.95 26.67 7.62
N THR A 81 5.32 25.79 6.83
CA THR A 81 4.17 26.11 5.98
C THR A 81 2.82 25.76 6.61
N ASP A 82 2.80 25.06 7.76
CA ASP A 82 1.58 24.69 8.49
C ASP A 82 1.67 25.11 9.97
N PRO A 83 1.00 26.19 10.39
CA PRO A 83 0.97 26.62 11.80
C PRO A 83 0.44 25.55 12.76
N ALA A 84 -0.40 24.60 12.30
CA ALA A 84 -0.90 23.53 13.18
C ALA A 84 0.19 22.54 13.62
N SER A 85 1.37 22.58 12.97
CA SER A 85 2.53 21.75 13.27
C SER A 85 3.39 22.25 14.44
N GLU A 86 3.04 23.39 15.06
CA GLU A 86 3.80 23.98 16.19
C GLU A 86 4.12 22.95 17.29
N HIS A 87 3.18 22.05 17.59
CA HIS A 87 3.30 21.02 18.63
C HIS A 87 3.73 19.64 18.11
N ASP A 88 4.05 19.49 16.83
CA ASP A 88 4.48 18.21 16.27
C ASP A 88 5.80 17.68 16.90
N PRO A 89 6.79 18.52 17.25
CA PRO A 89 7.96 18.08 18.04
C PRO A 89 7.62 17.46 19.40
N GLU A 90 6.44 17.75 19.97
CA GLU A 90 5.98 17.26 21.27
C GLU A 90 5.06 16.03 21.17
N ARG A 91 4.64 15.69 19.94
CA ARG A 91 3.69 14.60 19.67
C ARG A 91 4.41 13.39 19.12
N LEU A 92 4.36 12.29 19.88
CA LEU A 92 4.80 10.98 19.41
C LEU A 92 3.72 10.40 18.47
N GLY A 93 4.07 10.14 17.21
CA GLY A 93 3.09 9.69 16.24
C GLY A 93 3.62 9.43 14.84
N PHE A 94 2.75 9.63 13.85
CA PHE A 94 3.03 9.36 12.44
C PHE A 94 2.61 10.54 11.55
N ASP A 95 3.32 10.75 10.45
CA ASP A 95 2.74 11.39 9.28
C ASP A 95 2.06 10.35 8.36
N CYS A 96 1.55 10.80 7.21
CA CYS A 96 0.82 9.96 6.27
C CYS A 96 1.61 8.72 5.81
N SER A 97 2.85 8.90 5.36
CA SER A 97 3.72 7.82 4.89
C SER A 97 4.32 7.02 6.03
N GLY A 98 4.58 7.64 7.18
CA GLY A 98 5.04 6.97 8.39
C GLY A 98 4.03 5.92 8.88
N LEU A 99 2.73 6.24 8.85
CA LEU A 99 1.67 5.31 9.21
C LEU A 99 1.63 4.11 8.24
N VAL A 100 1.71 4.37 6.93
CA VAL A 100 1.74 3.33 5.90
C VAL A 100 2.95 2.41 6.06
N ARG A 101 4.13 3.00 6.27
CA ARG A 101 5.38 2.27 6.50
C ARG A 101 5.25 1.34 7.69
N TYR A 102 4.75 1.86 8.83
CA TYR A 102 4.52 1.08 10.04
C TYR A 102 3.53 -0.06 9.81
N ALA A 103 2.36 0.23 9.25
CA ALA A 103 1.31 -0.75 9.03
C ALA A 103 1.80 -1.97 8.21
N TYR A 104 2.48 -1.73 7.09
CA TYR A 104 3.02 -2.80 6.27
C TYR A 104 4.26 -3.47 6.87
N ALA A 105 5.05 -2.77 7.66
CA ALA A 105 6.16 -3.38 8.40
C ALA A 105 5.66 -4.38 9.46
N GLU A 106 4.63 -4.03 10.21
CA GLU A 106 3.99 -4.96 11.16
C GLU A 106 3.36 -6.15 10.43
N ALA A 107 2.67 -5.90 9.32
CA ALA A 107 1.98 -6.94 8.57
C ALA A 107 2.91 -7.99 7.94
N THR A 108 4.13 -7.58 7.57
CA THR A 108 5.11 -8.41 6.85
C THR A 108 6.32 -8.82 7.70
N GLY A 109 6.53 -8.17 8.85
CA GLY A 109 7.73 -8.33 9.67
C GLY A 109 8.98 -7.68 9.09
N SER A 110 8.86 -6.80 8.09
CA SER A 110 10.01 -6.15 7.43
C SER A 110 9.66 -4.78 6.87
N ASP A 111 10.62 -3.85 6.88
CA ASP A 111 10.42 -2.50 6.36
C ASP A 111 10.45 -2.46 4.82
N ILE A 112 9.29 -2.70 4.20
CA ILE A 112 9.15 -2.84 2.75
C ILE A 112 8.68 -1.56 2.03
N LEU A 113 8.26 -0.53 2.78
CA LEU A 113 7.69 0.72 2.27
C LEU A 113 8.34 1.95 2.92
N ASN A 114 9.67 1.92 3.09
CA ASN A 114 10.40 3.08 3.60
C ASN A 114 10.34 4.27 2.62
N GLY A 115 10.29 5.49 3.16
CA GLY A 115 10.26 6.75 2.41
C GLY A 115 8.90 7.44 2.41
N VAL A 116 8.83 8.59 1.73
CA VAL A 116 7.64 9.44 1.65
C VAL A 116 6.56 8.87 0.72
N ALA A 117 5.37 9.49 0.71
CA ALA A 117 4.23 9.08 -0.12
C ALA A 117 4.58 8.79 -1.60
N SER A 118 5.41 9.64 -2.21
CA SER A 118 5.85 9.42 -3.60
C SER A 118 6.69 8.13 -3.75
N ALA A 119 7.63 7.86 -2.85
CA ALA A 119 8.45 6.65 -2.90
C ALA A 119 7.62 5.38 -2.66
N GLN A 120 6.68 5.44 -1.71
CA GLN A 120 5.76 4.33 -1.42
C GLN A 120 4.81 4.06 -2.59
N TYR A 121 4.29 5.11 -3.23
CA TYR A 121 3.50 4.93 -4.44
C TYR A 121 4.34 4.28 -5.54
N TYR A 122 5.50 4.84 -5.89
CA TYR A 122 6.38 4.35 -6.97
C TYR A 122 7.22 3.12 -6.60
N THR A 123 6.81 2.36 -5.60
CA THR A 123 7.49 1.14 -5.17
C THR A 123 7.61 0.09 -6.28
N HIS A 124 8.69 -0.69 -6.24
CA HIS A 124 8.92 -1.90 -7.04
C HIS A 124 8.18 -3.13 -6.49
N ARG A 125 7.28 -2.90 -5.52
CA ARG A 125 6.40 -3.89 -4.90
C ARG A 125 4.94 -3.60 -5.26
N ALA A 126 4.69 -3.08 -6.45
CA ALA A 126 3.33 -2.78 -6.90
C ALA A 126 2.77 -3.99 -7.63
N ALA A 127 1.79 -4.66 -7.02
CA ALA A 127 1.03 -5.71 -7.69
C ALA A 127 0.16 -5.13 -8.80
N GLU A 128 -0.46 -3.97 -8.52
CA GLU A 128 -1.33 -3.27 -9.46
C GLU A 128 -1.36 -1.77 -9.15
N ARG A 129 -1.64 -0.95 -10.18
CA ARG A 129 -1.84 0.49 -10.06
C ARG A 129 -3.18 0.86 -10.66
N PHE A 130 -3.89 1.75 -9.99
CA PHE A 130 -5.21 2.21 -10.38
C PHE A 130 -5.18 3.70 -10.62
N THR A 131 -5.71 4.11 -11.76
CA THR A 131 -5.83 5.52 -12.15
C THR A 131 -6.95 6.20 -11.38
N ALA A 132 -6.87 7.53 -11.24
CA ALA A 132 -7.97 8.33 -10.68
C ALA A 132 -9.32 8.06 -11.35
N ALA A 133 -9.33 7.83 -12.67
CA ALA A 133 -10.54 7.55 -13.45
C ALA A 133 -11.22 6.23 -13.09
N GLN A 134 -10.48 5.25 -12.58
CA GLN A 134 -11.06 3.98 -12.10
C GLN A 134 -11.74 4.13 -10.73
N GLY A 135 -11.48 5.21 -10.00
CA GLY A 135 -12.08 5.48 -8.69
C GLY A 135 -11.75 4.38 -7.67
N LEU A 136 -12.76 3.99 -6.88
CA LEU A 136 -12.63 2.98 -5.82
C LEU A 136 -13.12 1.60 -6.23
N ALA A 137 -13.76 1.46 -7.40
CA ALA A 137 -14.37 0.22 -7.84
C ALA A 137 -13.41 -1.00 -7.86
N PRO A 138 -12.14 -0.87 -8.30
CA PRO A 138 -11.23 -2.02 -8.29
C PRO A 138 -10.49 -2.22 -6.96
N LEU A 139 -10.69 -1.33 -5.99
CA LEU A 139 -9.88 -1.28 -4.78
C LEU A 139 -10.41 -2.25 -3.72
N VAL A 140 -9.47 -2.84 -2.99
CA VAL A 140 -9.71 -3.72 -1.85
C VAL A 140 -8.99 -3.17 -0.62
N PRO A 141 -9.38 -3.57 0.61
CA PRO A 141 -8.72 -3.06 1.80
C PRO A 141 -7.22 -3.32 1.79
N GLY A 142 -6.46 -2.33 2.27
CA GLY A 142 -5.00 -2.25 2.23
C GLY A 142 -4.42 -1.59 0.98
N ASP A 143 -5.18 -1.40 -0.09
CA ASP A 143 -4.71 -0.59 -1.23
C ASP A 143 -4.35 0.83 -0.75
N LEU A 144 -3.23 1.37 -1.24
CA LEU A 144 -2.74 2.69 -0.84
C LEU A 144 -3.29 3.75 -1.77
N LEU A 145 -4.10 4.67 -1.21
CA LEU A 145 -4.67 5.81 -1.92
C LEU A 145 -3.68 6.98 -1.86
N VAL A 146 -3.50 7.72 -2.97
CA VAL A 146 -2.55 8.84 -3.02
C VAL A 146 -3.13 10.12 -3.63
N TRP A 147 -2.67 11.25 -3.11
CA TRP A 147 -3.04 12.59 -3.60
C TRP A 147 -1.82 13.41 -4.00
N GLY A 148 -2.02 14.24 -5.03
CA GLY A 148 -1.05 15.19 -5.55
C GLY A 148 -0.93 15.09 -7.07
N THR A 149 0.30 15.20 -7.55
CA THR A 149 0.64 15.12 -8.97
C THR A 149 1.67 14.02 -9.22
N SER A 150 1.91 13.66 -10.48
CA SER A 150 2.92 12.66 -10.83
C SER A 150 4.32 12.98 -10.30
N GLN A 151 4.64 14.28 -10.11
CA GLN A 151 5.93 14.76 -9.61
C GLN A 151 5.96 14.90 -8.08
N LYS A 152 4.81 15.17 -7.45
CA LYS A 152 4.70 15.41 -6.01
C LYS A 152 3.40 14.82 -5.49
N LEU A 153 3.48 13.60 -4.98
CA LEU A 153 2.41 13.01 -4.17
C LEU A 153 2.64 13.44 -2.73
N HIS A 154 1.69 14.19 -2.18
CA HIS A 154 1.80 14.86 -0.88
C HIS A 154 0.99 14.17 0.23
N HIS A 155 0.13 13.20 -0.10
CA HIS A 155 -0.62 12.44 0.89
C HIS A 155 -0.80 11.00 0.45
N ILE A 156 -0.83 10.09 1.42
CA ILE A 156 -1.07 8.66 1.24
C ILE A 156 -1.90 8.10 2.40
N ALA A 157 -2.77 7.14 2.14
CA ALA A 157 -3.64 6.51 3.14
C ALA A 157 -3.92 5.03 2.81
N LEU A 158 -4.31 4.23 3.81
CA LEU A 158 -4.75 2.84 3.59
C LEU A 158 -6.25 2.80 3.38
N TYR A 159 -6.69 2.22 2.27
CA TYR A 159 -8.11 1.97 2.01
C TYR A 159 -8.64 0.90 2.98
N LEU A 160 -9.79 1.16 3.60
CA LEU A 160 -10.44 0.20 4.49
C LEU A 160 -11.51 -0.62 3.77
N GLY A 161 -11.93 -0.21 2.57
CA GLY A 161 -13.16 -0.69 1.95
C GLY A 161 -14.35 0.24 2.23
N ALA A 162 -15.46 -0.03 1.57
CA ALA A 162 -16.72 0.71 1.73
C ALA A 162 -16.58 2.24 1.62
N GLY A 163 -15.67 2.73 0.77
CA GLY A 163 -15.47 4.17 0.56
C GLY A 163 -14.76 4.89 1.70
N THR A 164 -14.14 4.18 2.63
CA THR A 164 -13.44 4.75 3.79
C THR A 164 -11.95 4.39 3.82
N MET A 165 -11.15 5.17 4.53
CA MET A 165 -9.70 4.99 4.68
C MET A 165 -9.23 5.33 6.08
N VAL A 166 -8.13 4.73 6.52
CA VAL A 166 -7.39 5.14 7.70
C VAL A 166 -6.22 6.03 7.29
N GLU A 167 -6.05 7.15 7.97
CA GLU A 167 -5.04 8.14 7.63
C GLU A 167 -4.49 8.90 8.84
N ALA A 168 -3.23 9.32 8.69
CA ALA A 168 -2.65 10.43 9.43
C ALA A 168 -2.85 11.69 8.59
N ARG A 169 -3.95 12.43 8.82
CA ARG A 169 -4.41 13.46 7.88
C ARG A 169 -3.56 14.73 7.88
N GLN A 170 -3.33 15.32 9.05
CA GLN A 170 -2.71 16.64 9.20
C GLN A 170 -2.35 16.96 10.66
N SER A 171 -1.46 17.94 10.85
CA SER A 171 -1.06 18.43 12.16
C SER A 171 -2.24 18.93 12.99
N GLY A 172 -2.12 18.82 14.31
CA GLY A 172 -3.20 19.16 15.26
C GLY A 172 -4.30 18.11 15.40
N THR A 173 -4.22 16.98 14.69
CA THR A 173 -5.23 15.91 14.74
C THR A 173 -4.65 14.57 15.22
N LYS A 174 -5.53 13.68 15.68
CA LYS A 174 -5.18 12.26 15.88
C LYS A 174 -5.37 11.48 14.58
N LEU A 175 -4.78 10.30 14.50
CA LEU A 175 -5.07 9.34 13.44
C LEU A 175 -6.58 9.07 13.39
N MET A 176 -7.14 8.92 12.19
CA MET A 176 -8.58 8.88 12.01
C MET A 176 -9.01 7.97 10.86
N VAL A 177 -10.29 7.63 10.87
CA VAL A 177 -11.01 7.10 9.70
C VAL A 177 -11.71 8.26 9.01
N SER A 178 -11.60 8.31 7.69
CA SER A 178 -12.25 9.31 6.85
C SER A 178 -12.93 8.66 5.66
N ASP A 179 -13.95 9.33 5.12
CA ASP A 179 -14.41 9.06 3.76
C ASP A 179 -13.30 9.35 2.75
N VAL A 180 -13.20 8.51 1.73
CA VAL A 180 -12.21 8.68 0.66
C VAL A 180 -12.56 9.89 -0.19
N ARG A 181 -11.58 10.78 -0.35
CA ARG A 181 -11.72 12.03 -1.10
C ARG A 181 -11.31 11.85 -2.56
N LEU A 182 -12.28 11.72 -3.46
CA LEU A 182 -12.07 11.65 -4.92
C LEU A 182 -12.11 13.03 -5.60
N ASN A 183 -11.42 14.02 -5.01
CA ASN A 183 -11.35 15.38 -5.58
C ASN A 183 -10.25 15.47 -6.67
N GLY A 184 -10.05 16.66 -7.25
CA GLY A 184 -9.04 16.87 -8.30
C GLY A 184 -7.59 16.59 -7.88
N GLY A 185 -7.32 16.39 -6.58
CA GLY A 185 -6.02 15.95 -6.09
C GLY A 185 -5.86 14.44 -6.00
N TYR A 186 -6.92 13.64 -6.13
CA TYR A 186 -6.81 12.18 -6.11
C TYR A 186 -6.06 11.71 -7.35
N TYR A 187 -4.88 11.12 -7.15
CA TYR A 187 -4.01 10.70 -8.25
C TYR A 187 -4.30 9.25 -8.67
N GLY A 188 -4.65 8.41 -7.70
CA GLY A 188 -4.93 6.99 -7.92
C GLY A 188 -4.59 6.16 -6.69
N ALA A 189 -4.38 4.87 -6.91
CA ALA A 189 -4.02 3.94 -5.86
C ALA A 189 -2.98 2.90 -6.31
N VAL A 190 -2.32 2.27 -5.36
CA VAL A 190 -1.40 1.15 -5.60
C VAL A 190 -1.74 -0.02 -4.67
N ARG A 191 -1.81 -1.23 -5.25
CA ARG A 191 -1.88 -2.48 -4.49
C ARG A 191 -0.47 -2.97 -4.21
N VAL A 192 -0.16 -3.17 -2.94
CA VAL A 192 1.16 -3.64 -2.50
C VAL A 192 1.26 -5.14 -2.68
N ASP A 193 2.36 -5.62 -3.25
CA ASP A 193 2.80 -7.01 -3.18
C ASP A 193 3.67 -7.20 -1.91
N PRO A 194 3.14 -7.84 -0.86
CA PRO A 194 3.86 -8.08 0.38
C PRO A 194 4.86 -9.25 0.27
N GLY A 195 4.87 -9.96 -0.87
CA GLY A 195 5.72 -11.10 -1.10
C GLY A 195 7.22 -10.76 -1.21
N PRO A 196 8.07 -11.79 -1.34
CA PRO A 196 9.47 -11.59 -1.68
C PRO A 196 9.59 -10.90 -3.05
N VAL A 197 10.50 -9.94 -3.16
CA VAL A 197 10.82 -9.34 -4.46
C VAL A 197 11.58 -10.36 -5.29
N THR A 198 10.92 -10.90 -6.31
CA THR A 198 11.55 -11.78 -7.29
C THR A 198 12.00 -10.97 -8.51
N GLY A 199 13.15 -11.28 -9.10
CA GLY A 199 13.64 -10.64 -10.33
C GLY A 199 14.80 -9.68 -10.08
N HIS A 200 15.11 -8.85 -11.10
CA HIS A 200 16.30 -8.00 -11.08
C HIS A 200 15.93 -6.59 -10.66
N VAL A 201 16.49 -6.13 -9.54
CA VAL A 201 16.21 -4.80 -8.98
C VAL A 201 17.35 -3.84 -9.33
N PHE A 202 16.99 -2.66 -9.83
CA PHE A 202 17.92 -1.60 -10.21
C PHE A 202 17.45 -0.26 -9.65
N GLN A 203 18.33 0.72 -9.70
CA GLN A 203 18.02 2.12 -9.41
C GLN A 203 18.02 2.90 -10.72
N THR A 204 17.10 3.85 -10.86
CA THR A 204 17.17 4.85 -11.93
C THR A 204 17.95 6.08 -11.49
N TRP A 205 18.25 6.97 -12.44
CA TRP A 205 18.69 8.34 -12.14
C TRP A 205 17.79 9.38 -12.84
N GLY A 206 17.95 10.62 -12.42
CA GLY A 206 17.20 11.75 -12.98
C GLY A 206 15.81 11.92 -12.37
N THR A 207 15.12 12.94 -12.86
CA THR A 207 13.80 13.37 -12.41
C THR A 207 12.93 13.59 -13.64
N GLY A 208 11.65 13.22 -13.55
CA GLY A 208 10.71 13.36 -14.66
C GLY A 208 10.94 12.37 -15.79
N VAL A 209 11.62 11.25 -15.52
CA VAL A 209 11.84 10.18 -16.50
C VAL A 209 10.52 9.48 -16.79
N TRP A 210 10.03 9.61 -18.02
CA TRP A 210 8.78 9.00 -18.47
C TRP A 210 8.99 7.56 -18.93
N THR A 211 8.24 6.64 -18.34
CA THR A 211 8.04 5.30 -18.88
C THR A 211 7.07 5.33 -20.05
N LYS A 212 7.16 4.30 -20.90
CA LYS A 212 6.54 4.23 -22.23
C LYS A 212 5.73 2.96 -22.40
N ALA A 213 4.60 3.03 -23.09
CA ALA A 213 3.77 1.85 -23.37
C ALA A 213 4.51 0.83 -24.27
N GLU A 214 5.40 1.32 -25.12
CA GLU A 214 6.26 0.56 -26.03
C GLU A 214 7.69 1.10 -25.94
N PRO A 215 8.72 0.34 -26.35
CA PRO A 215 10.12 0.77 -26.28
C PRO A 215 10.47 1.76 -27.40
N SER A 216 9.77 2.89 -27.41
CA SER A 216 9.95 4.01 -28.32
C SER A 216 9.68 5.33 -27.61
N THR A 217 10.43 6.36 -27.98
CA THR A 217 10.23 7.73 -27.48
C THR A 217 8.90 8.33 -27.92
N LYS A 218 8.32 7.86 -29.03
CA LYS A 218 7.02 8.29 -29.57
C LYS A 218 5.82 7.60 -28.92
N ALA A 219 6.06 6.49 -28.20
CA ALA A 219 5.00 5.75 -27.53
C ALA A 219 4.34 6.58 -26.42
N ALA A 220 3.09 6.21 -26.10
CA ALA A 220 2.32 6.81 -25.03
C ALA A 220 3.09 6.77 -23.71
N ARG A 221 3.01 7.88 -22.96
CA ARG A 221 3.61 8.00 -21.62
C ARG A 221 2.72 7.25 -20.62
N VAL A 222 3.34 6.50 -19.71
CA VAL A 222 2.61 5.76 -18.67
C VAL A 222 2.79 6.45 -17.31
N TYR A 223 4.01 6.48 -16.76
CA TYR A 223 4.32 7.14 -15.50
C TYR A 223 5.60 7.96 -15.60
N ALA A 224 5.68 9.05 -14.84
CA ALA A 224 6.90 9.82 -14.68
C ALA A 224 7.52 9.51 -13.31
N PHE A 225 8.78 9.11 -13.27
CA PHE A 225 9.49 8.98 -12.02
C PHE A 225 9.78 10.37 -11.44
N PRO A 226 9.37 10.68 -10.19
CA PRO A 226 9.59 12.00 -9.58
C PRO A 226 11.06 12.22 -9.19
N GLY A 227 11.88 11.18 -9.25
CA GLY A 227 13.30 11.18 -8.94
C GLY A 227 13.89 9.77 -9.10
N PRO A 228 15.12 9.53 -8.61
CA PRO A 228 15.69 8.19 -8.53
C PRO A 228 14.72 7.20 -7.89
N THR A 229 14.43 6.13 -8.60
CA THR A 229 13.37 5.16 -8.25
C THR A 229 13.93 3.76 -8.32
N THR A 230 13.70 2.96 -7.28
CA THR A 230 13.96 1.53 -7.33
C THR A 230 12.96 0.88 -8.26
N ILE A 231 13.46 0.17 -9.27
CA ILE A 231 12.64 -0.51 -10.27
C ILE A 231 13.00 -1.98 -10.32
N ARG A 232 12.02 -2.80 -10.69
CA ARG A 232 12.25 -4.18 -11.09
C ARG A 232 12.26 -4.26 -12.60
N VAL A 233 13.23 -4.97 -13.15
CA VAL A 233 13.33 -5.26 -14.57
C VAL A 233 13.07 -6.74 -14.79
N GLN A 234 12.03 -7.04 -15.58
CA GLN A 234 11.70 -8.43 -15.92
C GLN A 234 12.55 -8.92 -17.09
N CYS A 235 12.71 -8.09 -18.13
CA CYS A 235 13.47 -8.41 -19.32
C CYS A 235 13.92 -7.12 -20.03
N GLN A 236 14.83 -7.25 -21.00
CA GLN A 236 15.29 -6.14 -21.84
C GLN A 236 15.36 -6.53 -23.32
N LYS A 237 15.34 -5.57 -24.25
CA LYS A 237 15.56 -5.81 -25.68
C LYS A 237 16.16 -4.60 -26.38
N HIS A 238 16.67 -4.83 -27.60
CA HIS A 238 17.07 -3.75 -28.50
C HIS A 238 15.82 -3.16 -29.17
N ALA A 239 15.73 -1.83 -29.24
CA ALA A 239 14.65 -1.10 -29.90
C ALA A 239 15.17 0.27 -30.40
N GLU A 240 14.39 1.34 -30.25
CA GLU A 240 14.80 2.68 -30.71
C GLU A 240 16.08 3.15 -29.99
N THR A 241 17.09 3.57 -30.73
CA THR A 241 18.27 4.23 -30.18
C THR A 241 17.88 5.59 -29.60
N VAL A 242 18.15 5.81 -28.32
CA VAL A 242 17.91 7.07 -27.63
C VAL A 242 19.23 7.74 -27.30
N THR A 243 19.34 9.03 -27.62
CA THR A 243 20.45 9.90 -27.19
C THR A 243 19.90 11.02 -26.31
N SER A 244 20.37 11.10 -25.06
CA SER A 244 20.05 12.19 -24.11
C SER A 244 21.21 12.40 -23.15
N ASP A 245 21.50 13.65 -22.81
CA ASP A 245 22.48 14.02 -21.76
C ASP A 245 23.87 13.38 -21.94
N GLY A 246 24.31 13.23 -23.20
CA GLY A 246 25.59 12.60 -23.55
C GLY A 246 25.58 11.06 -23.54
N TYR A 247 24.48 10.43 -23.14
CA TYR A 247 24.29 8.99 -23.21
C TYR A 247 23.60 8.59 -24.51
N THR A 248 24.03 7.50 -25.13
CA THR A 248 23.36 6.88 -26.28
C THR A 248 23.26 5.39 -26.06
N ASN A 249 22.05 4.83 -26.22
CA ASN A 249 21.80 3.39 -26.05
C ASN A 249 20.52 2.97 -26.78
N ASP A 250 20.48 1.73 -27.26
CA ASP A 250 19.33 1.12 -27.93
C ASP A 250 18.62 0.06 -27.06
N ALA A 251 19.13 -0.19 -25.85
CA ALA A 251 18.52 -1.13 -24.90
C ALA A 251 17.34 -0.50 -24.16
N TRP A 252 16.24 -1.24 -24.09
CA TRP A 252 15.03 -0.91 -23.36
C TRP A 252 14.65 -2.04 -22.42
N SER A 253 14.24 -1.67 -21.21
CA SER A 253 13.87 -2.59 -20.13
C SER A 253 12.38 -2.53 -19.86
N TYR A 254 11.76 -3.70 -19.71
CA TYR A 254 10.36 -3.83 -19.31
C TYR A 254 10.22 -3.89 -17.80
N LEU A 255 9.35 -3.03 -17.26
CA LEU A 255 9.08 -2.86 -15.83
C LEU A 255 7.70 -3.44 -15.50
N PRO A 256 7.62 -4.64 -14.88
CA PRO A 256 6.35 -5.31 -14.62
C PRO A 256 5.43 -4.49 -13.68
N ASP A 257 6.00 -3.83 -12.67
CA ASP A 257 5.27 -3.00 -11.68
C ASP A 257 4.60 -1.76 -12.29
N TYR A 258 4.99 -1.41 -13.52
CA TYR A 258 4.50 -0.27 -14.26
C TYR A 258 3.77 -0.67 -15.55
N ARG A 259 3.91 -1.94 -15.96
CA ARG A 259 3.48 -2.46 -17.27
C ARG A 259 3.95 -1.55 -18.41
N ALA A 260 5.20 -1.12 -18.31
CA ALA A 260 5.79 -0.09 -19.17
C ALA A 260 7.27 -0.35 -19.44
N TRP A 261 7.80 0.34 -20.44
CA TRP A 261 9.19 0.30 -20.88
C TRP A 261 9.92 1.56 -20.44
N VAL A 262 11.22 1.43 -20.18
CA VAL A 262 12.13 2.55 -19.98
C VAL A 262 13.41 2.29 -20.76
N THR A 263 14.00 3.33 -21.35
CA THR A 263 15.31 3.22 -21.97
C THR A 263 16.39 3.06 -20.91
N ASN A 264 17.37 2.19 -21.17
CA ASN A 264 18.44 1.89 -20.22
C ASN A 264 19.37 3.08 -19.95
N ILE A 265 19.31 4.16 -20.74
CA ILE A 265 20.09 5.39 -20.43
C ILE A 265 19.67 6.03 -19.10
N TYR A 266 18.51 5.66 -18.53
CA TYR A 266 18.04 6.16 -17.23
C TYR A 266 18.17 5.13 -16.11
N ILE A 267 18.78 3.97 -16.36
CA ILE A 267 18.99 2.92 -15.36
C ILE A 267 20.47 2.90 -14.97
N GLN A 268 20.75 2.93 -13.66
CA GLN A 268 22.10 2.81 -13.14
C GLN A 268 22.67 1.42 -13.48
N GLY A 269 23.83 1.42 -14.15
CA GLY A 269 24.52 0.19 -14.51
C GLY A 269 25.10 0.24 -15.92
N PRO A 270 25.51 -0.92 -16.47
CA PRO A 270 25.96 -1.04 -17.85
C PRO A 270 24.83 -0.76 -18.84
N ALA A 271 25.18 -0.38 -20.08
CA ALA A 271 24.22 -0.12 -21.16
C ALA A 271 23.20 -1.27 -21.36
N ARG A 272 23.67 -2.52 -21.24
CA ARG A 272 22.83 -3.71 -21.17
C ARG A 272 22.94 -4.32 -19.78
N LEU A 273 21.82 -4.52 -19.10
CA LEU A 273 21.79 -4.91 -17.69
C LEU A 273 22.22 -6.38 -17.53
N ALA A 274 23.22 -6.62 -16.69
CA ALA A 274 23.73 -7.97 -16.46
C ALA A 274 22.67 -8.86 -15.77
N GLY A 275 22.58 -10.12 -16.17
CA GLY A 275 21.65 -11.11 -15.61
C GLY A 275 20.19 -10.95 -16.06
N VAL A 276 19.78 -9.81 -16.61
CA VAL A 276 18.42 -9.58 -17.10
C VAL A 276 18.20 -10.30 -18.44
N PRO A 277 17.21 -11.19 -18.56
CA PRO A 277 16.95 -11.94 -19.78
C PRO A 277 16.48 -11.03 -20.93
N THR A 278 16.66 -11.51 -22.17
CA THR A 278 16.06 -10.84 -23.33
C THR A 278 14.55 -11.08 -23.35
N CYS A 279 13.75 -10.05 -23.65
CA CYS A 279 12.30 -10.20 -23.74
C CYS A 279 11.92 -11.17 -24.86
N SER A 280 11.00 -12.09 -24.57
CA SER A 280 10.34 -12.92 -25.57
C SER A 280 9.65 -12.02 -26.60
N SER A 281 9.73 -12.40 -27.87
CA SER A 281 9.18 -11.66 -29.01
C SER A 281 7.67 -11.44 -28.89
#